data_AF-A0A317CL56-F1
#
_entry.id   AF-A0A317CL56-F1
#
_cell.length_a   1.000
_cell.length_b   1.000
_cell.length_c   1.000
_cell.angle_alpha   90.00
_cell.angle_beta   90.00
_cell.angle_gamma   90.00
#
_symmetry.space_group_name_H-M   'P 1'
#
loop_
_entity.id
_entity.type
_entity.pdbx_description
1 polymer ?
#
loop_
_entity_poly.entity_id
_entity_poly.type
_entity_poly.pdbx_seq_one_letter_code
_entity_poly.pdbx_strand_id
1 'polypeptide(L)'
;MKTLVCTVGGSYQPIVTAVLATKPDFVLFVCSEDDLDTGRSGSYEQITKKGVFLKSNFKDEKPTKANIPSQLEMIDDSFEVLCVHSDDLDDAYSKISQRVSDFVERGDEVLVDYTGGTKSMSAALCLAALDFESVSLQLVTGMRADLNKVSDGTQQAVQASIGRTRFRLKLRQALASWEVYAYDDTILQLAQQSPTYRDDRADLSAVRNLSRAFAAWDRFEHQEAFSIIESYVKRFGVQLIPYLTQLRLITTDSPKKVPVLLFDLWLNAQRRAEQRRFDDATSRAYRLLEWSAQWLLQSQAGIDASNIQDEQIPEGMVIYANSKGIKQTALLDSWQLASIKCSEDVQEYWQENEMRMKDLLSIRNNSILAHGFDPITEAQWSRMLNFIEDGLIPLLTQQAQKQKIKLNKVQLPTELIGLLK
;
A
#
# COMPACT_ATOMS: atom_id res chain seq x y z
N MET A 1 -21.75 -15.13 19.03
CA MET A 1 -22.94 -14.38 19.48
C MET A 1 -23.33 -13.43 18.38
N LYS A 2 -24.61 -13.30 18.06
CA LYS A 2 -25.12 -12.41 17.02
C LYS A 2 -25.52 -11.09 17.65
N THR A 3 -24.86 -10.00 17.25
CA THR A 3 -25.07 -8.68 17.83
C THR A 3 -25.64 -7.74 16.78
N LEU A 4 -26.76 -7.10 17.10
CA LEU A 4 -27.37 -6.05 16.27
C LEU A 4 -27.07 -4.68 16.87
N VAL A 5 -26.45 -3.80 16.11
CA VAL A 5 -26.31 -2.38 16.45
C VAL A 5 -27.30 -1.59 15.60
N CYS A 6 -28.26 -0.89 16.23
CA CYS A 6 -29.28 -0.16 15.49
C CYS A 6 -29.48 1.26 16.02
N THR A 7 -29.57 2.22 15.11
CA THR A 7 -29.89 3.61 15.46
C THR A 7 -31.39 3.79 15.66
N VAL A 8 -31.77 4.45 16.75
CA VAL A 8 -33.17 4.64 17.16
C VAL A 8 -33.58 6.08 16.90
N GLY A 9 -34.62 6.27 16.09
CA GLY A 9 -35.19 7.58 15.75
C GLY A 9 -36.65 7.66 16.15
N GLY A 10 -37.40 8.65 15.65
CA GLY A 10 -38.78 8.92 16.08
C GLY A 10 -39.84 7.83 15.77
N SER A 11 -39.50 6.78 15.02
CA SER A 11 -40.41 5.66 14.71
C SER A 11 -39.83 4.34 15.19
N TYR A 12 -40.64 3.58 15.94
CA TYR A 12 -40.22 2.33 16.55
C TYR A 12 -40.36 1.11 15.62
N GLN A 13 -41.29 1.17 14.66
CA GLN A 13 -41.67 0.04 13.81
C GLN A 13 -40.48 -0.53 13.01
N PRO A 14 -39.61 0.29 12.37
CA PRO A 14 -38.46 -0.24 11.66
C PRO A 14 -37.50 -1.00 12.56
N ILE A 15 -37.32 -0.53 13.80
CA ILE A 15 -36.41 -1.16 14.78
C ILE A 15 -36.95 -2.51 15.23
N VAL A 16 -38.25 -2.58 15.54
CA VAL A 16 -38.92 -3.85 15.87
C VAL A 16 -38.81 -4.84 14.72
N THR A 17 -39.04 -4.39 13.48
CA THR A 17 -38.89 -5.24 12.28
C THR A 17 -37.46 -5.74 12.12
N ALA A 18 -36.45 -4.88 12.33
CA ALA A 18 -35.04 -5.25 12.23
C ALA A 18 -34.66 -6.34 13.24
N VAL A 19 -35.07 -6.19 14.52
CA VAL A 19 -34.78 -7.18 15.57
C VAL A 19 -35.49 -8.50 15.28
N LEU A 20 -36.77 -8.48 14.92
CA LEU A 20 -37.53 -9.71 14.63
C LEU A 20 -36.99 -10.46 13.41
N ALA A 21 -36.55 -9.74 12.37
CA ALA A 21 -36.00 -10.34 11.16
C ALA A 21 -34.64 -11.00 11.42
N THR A 22 -33.82 -10.39 12.29
CA THR A 22 -32.43 -10.82 12.51
C THR A 22 -32.26 -11.78 13.67
N LYS A 23 -33.17 -11.75 14.66
CA LYS A 23 -33.13 -12.55 15.89
C LYS A 23 -31.73 -12.54 16.54
N PRO A 24 -31.22 -11.37 16.93
CA PRO A 24 -29.91 -11.25 17.56
C PRO A 24 -29.93 -11.79 18.99
N ASP A 25 -28.78 -12.23 19.48
CA ASP A 25 -28.57 -12.58 20.88
C ASP A 25 -28.46 -11.31 21.76
N PHE A 26 -28.00 -10.20 21.17
CA PHE A 26 -27.87 -8.91 21.85
C PHE A 26 -28.09 -7.72 20.92
N VAL A 27 -28.66 -6.65 21.47
CA VAL A 27 -28.93 -5.42 20.73
C VAL A 27 -28.29 -4.21 21.40
N LEU A 28 -27.45 -3.49 20.67
CA LEU A 28 -27.03 -2.14 21.05
C LEU A 28 -27.95 -1.12 20.39
N PHE A 29 -28.79 -0.47 21.18
CA PHE A 29 -29.63 0.63 20.74
C PHE A 29 -28.85 1.95 20.81
N VAL A 30 -28.52 2.51 19.65
CA VAL A 30 -27.87 3.82 19.56
C VAL A 30 -28.94 4.90 19.53
N CYS A 31 -29.03 5.69 20.59
CA CYS A 31 -30.10 6.66 20.82
C CYS A 31 -29.55 8.08 20.89
N SER A 32 -30.36 9.07 20.52
CA SER A 32 -30.02 10.46 20.79
C SER A 32 -30.21 10.76 22.28
N GLU A 33 -29.39 11.64 22.82
CA GLU A 33 -29.64 12.28 24.11
C GLU A 33 -30.74 13.35 24.02
N ASP A 34 -31.02 14.01 25.14
CA ASP A 34 -31.94 15.13 25.21
C ASP A 34 -31.43 16.31 24.39
N ASP A 35 -32.34 16.94 23.65
CA ASP A 35 -32.05 18.14 22.89
C ASP A 35 -31.91 19.33 23.85
N LEU A 36 -30.69 19.85 24.00
CA LEU A 36 -30.37 20.91 24.95
C LEU A 36 -31.08 22.24 24.63
N ASP A 37 -31.39 22.51 23.36
CA ASP A 37 -32.00 23.77 22.91
C ASP A 37 -33.52 23.78 23.14
N THR A 38 -34.17 22.63 22.98
CA THR A 38 -35.62 22.50 23.06
C THR A 38 -36.10 21.79 24.33
N GLY A 39 -35.19 21.19 25.11
CA GLY A 39 -35.49 20.37 26.28
C GLY A 39 -36.28 19.09 25.94
N ARG A 40 -36.33 18.71 24.65
CA ARG A 40 -37.06 17.51 24.22
C ARG A 40 -36.25 16.27 24.56
N SER A 41 -36.94 15.28 25.11
CA SER A 41 -36.29 14.02 25.46
C SER A 41 -35.75 13.28 24.23
N GLY A 42 -34.60 12.67 24.40
CA GLY A 42 -33.93 11.89 23.37
C GLY A 42 -34.65 10.60 22.98
N SER A 43 -34.18 9.93 21.92
CA SER A 43 -34.78 8.68 21.47
C SER A 43 -34.57 7.50 22.42
N TYR A 44 -33.70 7.64 23.44
CA TYR A 44 -33.49 6.64 24.49
C TYR A 44 -34.76 6.34 25.28
N GLU A 45 -35.72 7.26 25.34
CA GLU A 45 -37.02 7.03 25.97
C GLU A 45 -37.76 5.86 25.30
N GLN A 46 -37.58 5.65 23.99
CA GLN A 46 -38.21 4.54 23.26
C GLN A 46 -37.73 3.17 23.72
N ILE A 47 -36.60 3.12 24.43
CA ILE A 47 -36.01 1.91 25.00
C ILE A 47 -36.29 1.83 26.50
N THR A 48 -36.10 2.92 27.23
CA THR A 48 -36.02 2.92 28.71
C THR A 48 -37.34 3.25 29.41
N LYS A 49 -38.24 4.02 28.78
CA LYS A 49 -39.48 4.49 29.41
C LYS A 49 -40.45 3.33 29.60
N LYS A 50 -41.00 3.14 30.80
CA LYS A 50 -41.94 2.05 31.10
C LYS A 50 -43.38 2.46 30.83
N GLY A 51 -44.24 1.48 30.56
CA GLY A 51 -45.67 1.68 30.29
C GLY A 51 -45.98 1.90 28.81
N VAL A 52 -47.21 2.35 28.51
CA VAL A 52 -47.70 2.57 27.15
C VAL A 52 -47.47 4.04 26.76
N PHE A 53 -46.50 4.31 25.90
CA PHE A 53 -46.09 5.67 25.52
C PHE A 53 -45.74 5.84 24.03
N LEU A 54 -45.63 4.76 23.26
CA LEU A 54 -45.44 4.82 21.81
C LEU A 54 -46.79 4.82 21.09
N LYS A 55 -46.92 5.67 20.07
CA LYS A 55 -48.12 5.74 19.22
C LYS A 55 -48.01 4.75 18.08
N SER A 56 -49.06 3.96 17.83
CA SER A 56 -49.08 3.00 16.71
C SER A 56 -48.96 3.72 15.36
N ASN A 57 -49.60 4.88 15.21
CA ASN A 57 -49.39 5.83 14.13
C ASN A 57 -49.11 7.23 14.69
N PHE A 58 -48.30 8.02 13.98
CA PHE A 58 -47.97 9.40 14.37
C PHE A 58 -49.23 10.27 14.60
N LYS A 59 -50.30 10.01 13.84
CA LYS A 59 -51.58 10.72 13.92
C LYS A 59 -52.48 10.29 15.09
N ASP A 60 -52.14 9.23 15.82
CA ASP A 60 -52.98 8.75 16.91
C ASP A 60 -53.00 9.75 18.07
N GLU A 61 -54.15 9.96 18.69
CA GLU A 61 -54.29 10.87 19.84
C GLU A 61 -53.60 10.33 21.09
N LYS A 62 -53.63 9.01 21.30
CA LYS A 62 -53.09 8.36 22.49
C LYS A 62 -52.06 7.29 22.14
N PRO A 63 -50.99 7.14 22.94
CA PRO A 63 -50.07 6.02 22.77
C PRO A 63 -50.79 4.70 23.09
N THR A 64 -50.41 3.66 22.36
CA THR A 64 -51.02 2.31 22.45
C THR A 64 -49.98 1.20 22.53
N LYS A 65 -48.69 1.53 22.45
CA LYS A 65 -47.58 0.58 22.48
C LYS A 65 -46.60 0.88 23.62
N ALA A 66 -46.00 -0.17 24.17
CA ALA A 66 -44.94 -0.09 25.17
C ALA A 66 -43.58 0.25 24.54
N ASN A 67 -42.50 0.36 25.32
CA ASN A 67 -41.14 0.54 24.76
C ASN A 67 -40.75 -0.62 23.84
N ILE A 68 -39.73 -0.39 23.00
CA ILE A 68 -39.24 -1.38 22.03
C ILE A 68 -38.86 -2.70 22.72
N PRO A 69 -38.08 -2.74 23.82
CA PRO A 69 -37.76 -3.99 24.52
C PRO A 69 -38.99 -4.77 25.00
N SER A 70 -40.00 -4.10 25.56
CA SER A 70 -41.23 -4.74 26.03
C SER A 70 -42.05 -5.31 24.88
N GLN A 71 -42.09 -4.63 23.73
CA GLN A 71 -42.76 -5.14 22.53
C GLN A 71 -42.07 -6.38 21.95
N LEU A 72 -40.76 -6.51 22.17
CA LEU A 72 -39.91 -7.60 21.70
C LEU A 72 -39.69 -8.70 22.75
N GLU A 73 -40.28 -8.54 23.94
CA GLU A 73 -40.10 -9.46 25.09
C GLU A 73 -38.62 -9.70 25.44
N MET A 74 -37.79 -8.65 25.32
CA MET A 74 -36.36 -8.72 25.60
C MET A 74 -36.09 -8.80 27.11
N ILE A 75 -35.04 -9.53 27.48
CA ILE A 75 -34.52 -9.57 28.85
C ILE A 75 -33.49 -8.46 29.07
N ASP A 76 -33.34 -7.98 30.30
CA ASP A 76 -32.52 -6.78 30.61
C ASP A 76 -31.06 -6.93 30.15
N ASP A 77 -30.47 -8.14 30.20
CA ASP A 77 -29.07 -8.39 29.78
C ASP A 77 -28.91 -8.63 28.27
N SER A 78 -30.00 -8.66 27.49
CA SER A 78 -29.98 -8.86 26.03
C SER A 78 -29.89 -7.56 25.23
N PHE A 79 -29.79 -6.41 25.89
CA PHE A 79 -29.60 -5.14 25.20
C PHE A 79 -28.87 -4.09 26.03
N GLU A 80 -28.39 -3.07 25.34
CA GLU A 80 -27.79 -1.88 25.94
C GLU A 80 -28.23 -0.63 25.18
N VAL A 81 -28.22 0.51 25.86
CA VAL A 81 -28.47 1.82 25.27
C VAL A 81 -27.17 2.63 25.23
N LEU A 82 -26.79 3.08 24.04
CA LEU A 82 -25.69 4.03 23.83
C LEU A 82 -26.27 5.39 23.45
N CYS A 83 -26.09 6.40 24.29
CA CYS A 83 -26.51 7.77 23.96
C CYS A 83 -25.42 8.54 23.21
N VAL A 84 -25.81 9.19 22.12
CA VAL A 84 -24.95 10.04 21.29
C VAL A 84 -25.62 11.39 21.06
N HIS A 85 -24.83 12.40 20.72
CA HIS A 85 -25.34 13.70 20.30
C HIS A 85 -25.95 13.56 18.90
N SER A 86 -27.22 13.94 18.72
CA SER A 86 -27.98 13.62 17.49
C SER A 86 -27.46 14.27 16.21
N ASP A 87 -26.84 15.45 16.32
CA ASP A 87 -26.38 16.25 15.19
C ASP A 87 -24.87 16.47 15.17
N ASP A 88 -24.14 15.77 16.06
CA ASP A 88 -22.68 15.71 16.06
C ASP A 88 -22.22 14.36 15.50
N LEU A 89 -21.71 14.41 14.27
CA LEU A 89 -21.25 13.22 13.56
C LEU A 89 -20.02 12.59 14.23
N ASP A 90 -19.11 13.41 14.78
CA ASP A 90 -17.85 12.93 15.34
C ASP A 90 -18.08 12.28 16.71
N ASP A 91 -18.95 12.84 17.55
CA ASP A 91 -19.38 12.21 18.81
C ASP A 91 -20.04 10.85 18.54
N ALA A 92 -21.03 10.84 17.63
CA ALA A 92 -21.74 9.63 17.27
C ALA A 92 -20.80 8.56 16.70
N TYR A 93 -19.93 8.92 15.74
CA TYR A 93 -18.97 8.00 15.13
C TYR A 93 -18.01 7.44 16.18
N SER A 94 -17.41 8.28 17.01
CA SER A 94 -16.41 7.85 18.00
C SER A 94 -16.99 6.85 19.00
N LYS A 95 -18.18 7.14 19.55
CA LYS A 95 -18.85 6.26 20.52
C LYS A 95 -19.33 4.95 19.87
N ILE A 96 -19.92 5.02 18.68
CA ILE A 96 -20.42 3.84 17.96
C ILE A 96 -19.25 2.94 17.55
N SER A 97 -18.19 3.52 16.96
CA SER A 97 -17.03 2.78 16.47
C SER A 97 -16.33 2.03 17.60
N GLN A 98 -16.18 2.64 18.78
CA GLN A 98 -15.64 1.96 19.96
C GLN A 98 -16.46 0.73 20.33
N ARG A 99 -17.78 0.85 20.43
CA ARG A 99 -18.64 -0.28 20.81
C ARG A 99 -18.68 -1.39 19.77
N VAL A 100 -18.65 -1.02 18.49
CA VAL A 100 -18.51 -1.99 17.39
C VAL A 100 -17.16 -2.72 17.50
N SER A 101 -16.07 -2.03 17.80
CA SER A 101 -14.75 -2.64 18.04
C SER A 101 -14.82 -3.67 19.15
N ASP A 102 -15.40 -3.33 20.30
CA ASP A 102 -15.52 -4.23 21.45
C ASP A 102 -16.25 -5.54 21.07
N PHE A 103 -17.32 -5.45 20.28
CA PHE A 103 -18.07 -6.62 19.81
C PHE A 103 -17.28 -7.45 18.79
N VAL A 104 -16.57 -6.79 17.88
CA VAL A 104 -15.71 -7.47 16.90
C VAL A 104 -14.55 -8.19 17.60
N GLU A 105 -13.91 -7.56 18.57
CA GLU A 105 -12.82 -8.15 19.38
C GLU A 105 -13.31 -9.33 20.23
N ARG A 106 -14.55 -9.27 20.72
CA ARG A 106 -15.23 -10.41 21.37
C ARG A 106 -15.51 -11.58 20.42
N GLY A 107 -15.43 -11.37 19.11
CA GLY A 107 -15.71 -12.38 18.09
C GLY A 107 -17.20 -12.50 17.73
N ASP A 108 -17.98 -11.44 17.94
CA ASP A 108 -19.39 -11.42 17.57
C ASP A 108 -19.60 -11.37 16.05
N GLU A 109 -20.72 -11.94 15.59
CA GLU A 109 -21.27 -11.64 14.27
C GLU A 109 -22.05 -10.32 14.37
N VAL A 110 -21.40 -9.23 14.00
CA VAL A 110 -21.96 -7.87 14.15
C VAL A 110 -22.72 -7.46 12.89
N LEU A 111 -23.98 -7.12 13.08
CA LEU A 111 -24.88 -6.58 12.07
C LEU A 111 -25.32 -5.18 12.47
N VAL A 112 -25.30 -4.27 11.51
CA VAL A 112 -25.57 -2.86 11.72
C VAL A 112 -26.83 -2.45 10.95
N ASP A 113 -27.80 -1.83 11.63
CA ASP A 113 -29.04 -1.33 11.04
C ASP A 113 -29.14 0.20 11.17
N TYR A 114 -29.07 0.88 10.03
CA TYR A 114 -29.06 2.35 9.95
C TYR A 114 -30.43 2.94 9.58
N THR A 115 -31.52 2.20 9.76
CA THR A 115 -32.86 2.63 9.31
C THR A 115 -33.46 3.74 10.17
N GLY A 116 -33.19 3.72 11.48
CA GLY A 116 -33.64 4.75 12.41
C GLY A 116 -32.54 5.76 12.73
N GLY A 117 -32.82 6.64 13.69
CA GLY A 117 -31.93 7.71 14.12
C GLY A 117 -32.03 8.97 13.25
N THR A 118 -31.24 9.98 13.61
CA THR A 118 -31.02 11.14 12.73
C THR A 118 -30.09 10.78 11.59
N LYS A 119 -29.98 11.66 10.59
CA LYS A 119 -29.06 11.48 9.46
C LYS A 119 -27.62 11.34 9.92
N SER A 120 -27.19 12.13 10.92
CA SER A 120 -25.84 12.07 11.47
C SER A 120 -25.58 10.75 12.18
N MET A 121 -26.52 10.25 12.98
CA MET A 121 -26.41 8.94 13.64
C MET A 121 -26.30 7.79 12.63
N SER A 122 -27.19 7.76 11.61
CA SER A 122 -27.14 6.74 10.56
C SER A 122 -25.84 6.80 9.75
N ALA A 123 -25.34 8.00 9.48
CA ALA A 123 -24.06 8.18 8.77
C ALA A 123 -22.88 7.70 9.62
N ALA A 124 -22.81 8.08 10.89
CA ALA A 124 -21.80 7.62 11.85
C ALA A 124 -21.76 6.08 11.94
N LEU A 125 -22.93 5.46 12.04
CA LEU A 125 -23.06 4.01 12.10
C LEU A 125 -22.57 3.32 10.81
N CYS A 126 -22.89 3.87 9.64
CA CYS A 126 -22.36 3.39 8.36
C CYS A 126 -20.84 3.54 8.26
N LEU A 127 -20.27 4.65 8.75
CA LEU A 127 -18.82 4.89 8.77
C LEU A 127 -18.11 3.90 9.69
N ALA A 128 -18.60 3.73 10.92
CA ALA A 128 -18.06 2.75 11.87
C ALA A 128 -18.07 1.33 11.28
N ALA A 129 -19.13 0.97 10.56
CA ALA A 129 -19.20 -0.33 9.92
C ALA A 129 -18.19 -0.51 8.77
N LEU A 130 -17.68 0.55 8.13
CA LEU A 130 -16.64 0.43 7.09
C LEU A 130 -15.28 0.03 7.66
N ASP A 131 -14.98 0.39 8.91
CA ASP A 131 -13.69 0.16 9.55
C ASP A 131 -13.41 -1.33 9.80
N PHE A 132 -14.46 -2.13 10.01
CA PHE A 132 -14.35 -3.54 10.37
C PHE A 132 -14.84 -4.48 9.27
N GLU A 133 -14.03 -5.46 8.87
CA GLU A 133 -14.38 -6.37 7.76
C GLU A 133 -15.57 -7.30 8.06
N SER A 134 -15.69 -7.75 9.30
CA SER A 134 -16.72 -8.69 9.76
C SER A 134 -18.10 -8.06 9.93
N VAL A 135 -18.20 -6.72 9.91
CA VAL A 135 -19.46 -6.02 10.12
C VAL A 135 -20.28 -5.97 8.82
N SER A 136 -21.54 -6.39 8.91
CA SER A 136 -22.51 -6.33 7.83
C SER A 136 -23.50 -5.18 8.03
N LEU A 137 -24.04 -4.62 6.95
CA LEU A 137 -25.11 -3.61 7.02
C LEU A 137 -26.45 -4.19 6.56
N GLN A 138 -27.51 -3.68 7.16
CA GLN A 138 -28.87 -3.85 6.70
C GLN A 138 -29.66 -2.54 6.84
N LEU A 139 -30.78 -2.48 6.13
CA LEU A 139 -31.83 -1.50 6.38
C LEU A 139 -33.21 -2.13 6.26
N VAL A 140 -34.19 -1.56 6.93
CA VAL A 140 -35.59 -1.89 6.78
C VAL A 140 -36.21 -0.94 5.75
N THR A 141 -36.68 -1.52 4.64
CA THR A 141 -37.38 -0.80 3.56
C THR A 141 -38.86 -1.15 3.57
N GLY A 142 -39.69 -0.35 2.91
CA GLY A 142 -41.06 -0.75 2.59
C GLY A 142 -41.60 0.11 1.46
N MET A 143 -42.80 -0.20 0.98
CA MET A 143 -43.44 0.55 -0.12
C MET A 143 -43.62 2.01 0.29
N ARG A 144 -43.22 2.94 -0.57
CA ARG A 144 -43.43 4.38 -0.36
C ARG A 144 -44.61 4.85 -1.20
N ALA A 145 -45.66 5.37 -0.55
CA ALA A 145 -46.76 6.03 -1.24
C ALA A 145 -46.43 7.49 -1.60
N ASP A 146 -45.49 8.11 -0.87
CA ASP A 146 -44.96 9.46 -1.10
C ASP A 146 -43.46 9.55 -0.70
N LEU A 147 -42.83 10.72 -0.93
CA LEU A 147 -41.42 10.97 -0.56
C LEU A 147 -41.18 11.03 0.96
N ASN A 148 -42.23 11.10 1.77
CA ASN A 148 -42.14 11.42 3.19
C ASN A 148 -42.21 10.18 4.08
N LYS A 149 -42.90 9.09 3.67
CA LYS A 149 -43.02 7.90 4.54
C LYS A 149 -43.21 6.57 3.79
N VAL A 150 -42.70 5.51 4.43
CA VAL A 150 -43.01 4.11 4.10
C VAL A 150 -44.39 3.75 4.65
N SER A 151 -45.20 3.04 3.84
CA SER A 151 -46.52 2.53 4.22
C SER A 151 -46.41 1.47 5.31
N ASP A 152 -47.14 1.67 6.40
CA ASP A 152 -47.15 0.79 7.56
C ASP A 152 -47.63 -0.63 7.16
N GLY A 153 -46.89 -1.67 7.57
CA GLY A 153 -47.17 -3.08 7.25
C GLY A 153 -46.41 -3.64 6.04
N THR A 154 -45.64 -2.82 5.31
CA THR A 154 -44.85 -3.24 4.14
C THR A 154 -43.36 -3.40 4.42
N GLN A 155 -42.95 -3.29 5.69
CA GLN A 155 -41.54 -3.26 6.08
C GLN A 155 -40.85 -4.62 5.91
N GLN A 156 -39.68 -4.63 5.28
CA GLN A 156 -38.80 -5.78 5.12
C GLN A 156 -37.34 -5.38 5.34
N ALA A 157 -36.61 -6.17 6.14
CA ALA A 157 -35.17 -6.02 6.30
C ALA A 157 -34.45 -6.50 5.04
N VAL A 158 -33.53 -5.66 4.53
CA VAL A 158 -32.74 -5.90 3.32
C VAL A 158 -31.28 -5.66 3.66
N GLN A 159 -30.40 -6.59 3.28
CA GLN A 159 -28.96 -6.42 3.45
C GLN A 159 -28.44 -5.31 2.53
N ALA A 160 -27.66 -4.39 3.07
CA ALA A 160 -27.00 -3.34 2.30
C ALA A 160 -25.58 -3.79 1.92
N SER A 161 -25.28 -3.84 0.62
CA SER A 161 -23.96 -4.28 0.14
C SER A 161 -22.92 -3.17 0.27
N ILE A 162 -21.98 -3.31 1.19
CA ILE A 162 -20.83 -2.39 1.33
C ILE A 162 -19.48 -3.02 0.98
N GLY A 163 -19.44 -4.33 0.75
CA GLY A 163 -18.18 -5.07 0.54
C GLY A 163 -17.34 -4.51 -0.61
N ARG A 164 -17.98 -4.06 -1.71
CA ARG A 164 -17.27 -3.41 -2.83
C ARG A 164 -16.68 -2.06 -2.45
N THR A 165 -17.44 -1.21 -1.76
CA THR A 165 -16.96 0.11 -1.30
C THR A 165 -15.77 -0.05 -0.36
N ARG A 166 -15.89 -0.93 0.64
CA ARG A 166 -14.81 -1.24 1.59
C ARG A 166 -13.56 -1.75 0.87
N PHE A 167 -13.73 -2.73 -0.02
CA PHE A 167 -12.63 -3.27 -0.82
C PHE A 167 -11.93 -2.18 -1.65
N ARG A 168 -12.70 -1.31 -2.34
CA ARG A 168 -12.14 -0.26 -3.19
C ARG A 168 -11.37 0.80 -2.39
N LEU A 169 -11.83 1.14 -1.19
CA LEU A 169 -11.10 2.03 -0.28
C LEU A 169 -9.78 1.41 0.17
N LYS A 170 -9.81 0.16 0.66
CA LYS A 170 -8.60 -0.56 1.07
C LYS A 170 -7.61 -0.76 -0.08
N LEU A 171 -8.11 -1.05 -1.28
CA LEU A 171 -7.29 -1.20 -2.48
C LEU A 171 -6.56 0.10 -2.83
N ARG A 172 -7.26 1.25 -2.75
CA ARG A 172 -6.65 2.56 -2.99
C ARG A 172 -5.58 2.88 -1.93
N GLN A 173 -5.88 2.63 -0.66
CA GLN A 173 -4.92 2.85 0.44
C GLN A 173 -3.66 1.99 0.27
N ALA A 174 -3.83 0.70 -0.03
CA ALA A 174 -2.71 -0.21 -0.22
C ALA A 174 -1.83 0.15 -1.43
N LEU A 175 -2.42 0.70 -2.49
CA LEU A 175 -1.67 1.16 -3.66
C LEU A 175 -0.84 2.41 -3.39
N ALA A 176 -1.14 3.21 -2.36
CA ALA A 176 -0.31 4.36 -2.00
C ALA A 176 1.12 3.94 -1.62
N SER A 177 1.34 2.70 -1.15
CA SER A 177 2.69 2.17 -0.91
C SER A 177 3.56 2.09 -2.16
N TRP A 178 2.97 2.11 -3.37
CA TRP A 178 3.74 2.17 -4.62
C TRP A 178 4.47 3.50 -4.79
N GLU A 179 3.97 4.59 -4.19
CA GLU A 179 4.59 5.94 -4.29
C GLU A 179 6.04 5.94 -3.79
N VAL A 180 6.36 5.06 -2.83
CA VAL A 180 7.70 4.88 -2.26
C VAL A 180 8.29 3.51 -2.60
N TYR A 181 7.83 2.86 -3.68
CA TYR A 181 8.31 1.55 -4.15
C TYR A 181 8.17 0.41 -3.12
N ALA A 182 7.23 0.52 -2.18
CA ALA A 182 6.95 -0.48 -1.15
C ALA A 182 5.90 -1.48 -1.63
N TYR A 183 6.22 -2.21 -2.71
CA TYR A 183 5.29 -3.14 -3.34
C TYR A 183 4.90 -4.33 -2.46
N ASP A 184 5.82 -4.83 -1.62
CA ASP A 184 5.52 -5.91 -0.66
C ASP A 184 4.48 -5.46 0.39
N ASP A 185 4.50 -4.18 0.80
CA ASP A 185 3.53 -3.63 1.77
C ASP A 185 2.10 -3.61 1.19
N THR A 186 1.96 -3.34 -0.12
CA THR A 186 0.66 -3.47 -0.80
C THR A 186 0.13 -4.91 -0.73
N ILE A 187 1.01 -5.90 -0.89
CA ILE A 187 0.62 -7.32 -0.81
C ILE A 187 0.16 -7.66 0.61
N LEU A 188 0.90 -7.21 1.63
CA LEU A 188 0.58 -7.44 3.04
C LEU A 188 -0.76 -6.80 3.44
N GLN A 189 -0.97 -5.52 3.09
CA GLN A 189 -2.22 -4.81 3.39
C GLN A 189 -3.44 -5.47 2.72
N LEU A 190 -3.23 -6.07 1.56
CA LEU A 190 -4.30 -6.74 0.82
C LEU A 190 -4.46 -8.21 1.19
N ALA A 191 -3.60 -8.83 2.00
CA ALA A 191 -3.51 -10.29 2.15
C ALA A 191 -4.84 -10.98 2.52
N GLN A 192 -5.65 -10.33 3.37
CA GLN A 192 -6.93 -10.87 3.84
C GLN A 192 -8.13 -10.50 2.95
N GLN A 193 -7.96 -9.60 1.97
CA GLN A 193 -9.05 -9.18 1.10
C GLN A 193 -9.61 -10.33 0.26
N SER A 194 -10.93 -10.46 0.25
CA SER A 194 -11.67 -11.48 -0.51
C SER A 194 -12.96 -10.90 -1.11
N PRO A 195 -12.88 -10.09 -2.19
CA PRO A 195 -14.05 -9.44 -2.75
C PRO A 195 -15.01 -10.42 -3.46
N THR A 196 -16.31 -10.16 -3.32
CA THR A 196 -17.38 -11.03 -3.86
C THR A 196 -17.65 -10.82 -5.35
N TYR A 197 -17.33 -9.66 -5.92
CA TYR A 197 -17.57 -9.37 -7.33
C TYR A 197 -16.41 -9.87 -8.20
N ARG A 198 -16.74 -10.38 -9.40
CA ARG A 198 -15.77 -10.93 -10.36
C ARG A 198 -14.69 -9.92 -10.74
N ASP A 199 -15.09 -8.69 -11.05
CA ASP A 199 -14.16 -7.65 -11.49
C ASP A 199 -13.24 -7.21 -10.36
N ASP A 200 -13.77 -7.09 -9.13
CA ASP A 200 -12.97 -6.78 -7.94
C ASP A 200 -11.93 -7.88 -7.63
N ARG A 201 -12.27 -9.17 -7.82
CA ARG A 201 -11.28 -10.28 -7.73
C ARG A 201 -10.20 -10.18 -8.79
N ALA A 202 -10.56 -9.80 -10.01
CA ALA A 202 -9.60 -9.61 -11.10
C ALA A 202 -8.67 -8.42 -10.82
N ASP A 203 -9.18 -7.36 -10.19
CA ASP A 203 -8.39 -6.21 -9.75
C ASP A 203 -7.44 -6.58 -8.61
N LEU A 204 -7.94 -7.26 -7.57
CA LEU A 204 -7.10 -7.75 -6.47
C LEU A 204 -5.97 -8.66 -6.97
N SER A 205 -6.28 -9.60 -7.87
CA SER A 205 -5.28 -10.49 -8.47
C SER A 205 -4.24 -9.72 -9.28
N ALA A 206 -4.67 -8.76 -10.10
CA ALA A 206 -3.77 -7.92 -10.87
C ALA A 206 -2.84 -7.09 -9.97
N VAL A 207 -3.38 -6.43 -8.96
CA VAL A 207 -2.60 -5.61 -8.02
C VAL A 207 -1.59 -6.46 -7.25
N ARG A 208 -2.00 -7.61 -6.68
CA ARG A 208 -1.09 -8.50 -5.96
C ARG A 208 0.02 -9.03 -6.87
N ASN A 209 -0.31 -9.51 -8.07
CA ASN A 209 0.68 -10.08 -8.97
C ASN A 209 1.64 -9.03 -9.52
N LEU A 210 1.17 -7.85 -9.92
CA LEU A 210 2.04 -6.78 -10.37
C LEU A 210 2.91 -6.23 -9.23
N SER A 211 2.37 -6.09 -8.02
CA SER A 211 3.17 -5.74 -6.84
C SER A 211 4.27 -6.77 -6.61
N ARG A 212 3.95 -8.07 -6.68
CA ARG A 212 4.95 -9.15 -6.56
C ARG A 212 6.03 -9.04 -7.65
N ALA A 213 5.63 -8.74 -8.88
CA ALA A 213 6.57 -8.62 -9.99
C ALA A 213 7.55 -7.46 -9.79
N PHE A 214 7.07 -6.30 -9.36
CA PHE A 214 7.94 -5.14 -9.10
C PHE A 214 8.78 -5.32 -7.82
N ALA A 215 8.25 -6.00 -6.80
CA ALA A 215 9.03 -6.40 -5.63
C ALA A 215 10.16 -7.37 -5.99
N ALA A 216 9.87 -8.39 -6.81
CA ALA A 216 10.86 -9.33 -7.33
C ALA A 216 11.93 -8.61 -8.15
N TRP A 217 11.53 -7.69 -9.04
CA TRP A 217 12.48 -6.85 -9.76
C TRP A 217 13.36 -6.05 -8.81
N ASP A 218 12.77 -5.44 -7.77
CA ASP A 218 13.54 -4.65 -6.81
C ASP A 218 14.54 -5.48 -5.98
N ARG A 219 14.36 -6.80 -5.90
CA ARG A 219 15.33 -7.77 -5.36
C ARG A 219 16.27 -8.36 -6.41
N PHE A 220 16.25 -7.87 -7.64
CA PHE A 220 16.98 -8.37 -8.81
C PHE A 220 16.57 -9.79 -9.25
N GLU A 221 15.38 -10.25 -8.87
CA GLU A 221 14.75 -11.50 -9.33
C GLU A 221 14.08 -11.28 -10.70
N HIS A 222 14.84 -10.78 -11.69
CA HIS A 222 14.31 -10.28 -12.97
C HIS A 222 13.52 -11.31 -13.78
N GLN A 223 13.89 -12.59 -13.66
CA GLN A 223 13.19 -13.66 -14.38
C GLN A 223 11.76 -13.86 -13.85
N GLU A 224 11.55 -13.77 -12.54
CA GLU A 224 10.23 -13.83 -11.94
C GLU A 224 9.39 -12.61 -12.35
N ALA A 225 9.98 -11.41 -12.24
CA ALA A 225 9.35 -10.18 -12.66
C ALA A 225 8.88 -10.24 -14.13
N PHE A 226 9.73 -10.75 -15.03
CA PHE A 226 9.43 -10.93 -16.45
C PHE A 226 8.22 -11.84 -16.67
N SER A 227 8.23 -13.03 -16.09
CA SER A 227 7.16 -14.02 -16.28
C SER A 227 5.80 -13.50 -15.80
N ILE A 228 5.76 -12.71 -14.73
CA ILE A 228 4.52 -12.12 -14.23
C ILE A 228 4.07 -10.97 -15.13
N ILE A 229 4.94 -9.99 -15.40
CA ILE A 229 4.58 -8.79 -16.19
C ILE A 229 4.09 -9.19 -17.59
N GLU A 230 4.73 -10.16 -18.23
CA GLU A 230 4.34 -10.66 -19.56
C GLU A 230 2.87 -11.10 -19.60
N SER A 231 2.38 -11.74 -18.53
CA SER A 231 0.99 -12.22 -18.42
C SER A 231 -0.03 -11.08 -18.37
N TYR A 232 0.39 -9.86 -18.03
CA TYR A 232 -0.49 -8.69 -17.85
C TYR A 232 -0.43 -7.67 -18.99
N VAL A 233 0.46 -7.86 -19.98
CA VAL A 233 0.64 -6.93 -21.11
C VAL A 233 -0.64 -6.76 -21.92
N LYS A 234 -1.47 -7.80 -22.08
CA LYS A 234 -2.75 -7.67 -22.80
C LYS A 234 -3.71 -6.68 -22.13
N ARG A 235 -3.65 -6.58 -20.80
CA ARG A 235 -4.55 -5.73 -20.00
C ARG A 235 -3.98 -4.33 -19.81
N PHE A 236 -2.67 -4.19 -19.60
CA PHE A 236 -2.00 -2.94 -19.24
C PHE A 236 -0.86 -2.56 -20.21
N GLY A 237 -0.94 -2.99 -21.47
CA GLY A 237 0.18 -2.98 -22.41
C GLY A 237 0.85 -1.63 -22.61
N VAL A 238 0.07 -0.55 -22.73
CA VAL A 238 0.62 0.81 -22.89
C VAL A 238 1.62 1.16 -21.79
N GLN A 239 1.35 0.75 -20.55
CA GLN A 239 2.21 1.02 -19.40
C GLN A 239 3.26 -0.06 -19.18
N LEU A 240 2.95 -1.33 -19.46
CA LEU A 240 3.84 -2.46 -19.17
C LEU A 240 4.89 -2.71 -20.26
N ILE A 241 4.69 -2.25 -21.49
CA ILE A 241 5.63 -2.48 -22.60
C ILE A 241 7.06 -1.95 -22.32
N PRO A 242 7.26 -0.72 -21.80
CA PRO A 242 8.61 -0.23 -21.48
C PRO A 242 9.36 -1.12 -20.49
N TYR A 243 8.66 -1.60 -19.46
CA TYR A 243 9.17 -2.51 -18.43
C TYR A 243 9.51 -3.88 -18.99
N LEU A 244 8.60 -4.48 -19.77
CA LEU A 244 8.81 -5.77 -20.42
C LEU A 244 10.01 -5.74 -21.37
N THR A 245 10.18 -4.63 -22.11
CA THR A 245 11.31 -4.45 -23.03
C THR A 245 12.64 -4.48 -22.28
N GLN A 246 12.71 -3.79 -21.14
CA GLN A 246 13.89 -3.77 -20.29
C GLN A 246 14.18 -5.15 -19.70
N LEU A 247 13.18 -5.81 -19.10
CA LEU A 247 13.35 -7.13 -18.52
C LEU A 247 13.80 -8.15 -19.56
N ARG A 248 13.30 -8.09 -20.79
CA ARG A 248 13.74 -8.97 -21.88
C ARG A 248 15.24 -8.82 -22.17
N LEU A 249 15.78 -7.60 -22.10
CA LEU A 249 17.22 -7.37 -22.27
C LEU A 249 18.04 -7.92 -21.10
N ILE A 250 17.48 -7.90 -19.89
CA ILE A 250 18.15 -8.41 -18.68
C ILE A 250 18.13 -9.95 -18.64
N THR A 251 17.01 -10.56 -19.01
CA THR A 251 16.81 -12.02 -18.94
C THR A 251 17.41 -12.76 -20.14
N THR A 252 17.72 -12.07 -21.22
CA THR A 252 18.42 -12.66 -22.38
C THR A 252 19.93 -12.55 -22.18
N ASP A 253 20.63 -13.67 -22.34
CA ASP A 253 22.10 -13.65 -22.33
C ASP A 253 22.62 -12.96 -23.60
N SER A 254 23.13 -11.75 -23.43
CA SER A 254 23.65 -10.93 -24.52
C SER A 254 24.61 -9.88 -23.97
N PRO A 255 25.49 -9.31 -24.81
CA PRO A 255 26.37 -8.20 -24.41
C PRO A 255 25.62 -6.98 -23.86
N LYS A 256 24.31 -6.85 -24.17
CA LYS A 256 23.46 -5.77 -23.71
C LYS A 256 23.06 -5.89 -22.24
N LYS A 257 23.13 -7.09 -21.67
CA LYS A 257 22.65 -7.40 -20.33
C LYS A 257 23.35 -6.57 -19.25
N VAL A 258 24.69 -6.53 -19.27
CA VAL A 258 25.46 -5.85 -18.22
C VAL A 258 25.19 -4.34 -18.17
N PRO A 259 25.25 -3.59 -19.29
CA PRO A 259 24.92 -2.16 -19.26
C PRO A 259 23.51 -1.86 -18.74
N VAL A 260 22.55 -2.71 -19.13
CA VAL A 260 21.15 -2.57 -18.69
C VAL A 260 21.03 -2.84 -17.19
N LEU A 261 21.76 -3.83 -16.64
CA LEU A 261 21.83 -4.12 -15.21
C LEU A 261 22.53 -3.03 -14.39
N LEU A 262 23.56 -2.37 -14.93
CA LEU A 262 24.18 -1.22 -14.27
C LEU A 262 23.16 -0.09 -14.07
N PHE A 263 22.37 0.23 -15.11
CA PHE A 263 21.30 1.22 -15.01
C PHE A 263 20.19 0.78 -14.06
N ASP A 264 19.81 -0.50 -14.08
CA ASP A 264 18.83 -1.04 -13.15
C ASP A 264 19.28 -0.95 -11.69
N LEU A 265 20.56 -1.26 -11.41
CA LEU A 265 21.17 -1.11 -10.09
C LEU A 265 21.18 0.34 -9.62
N TRP A 266 21.42 1.29 -10.54
CA TRP A 266 21.35 2.71 -10.22
C TRP A 266 19.93 3.15 -9.85
N LEU A 267 18.94 2.79 -10.67
CA LEU A 267 17.54 3.07 -10.39
C LEU A 267 17.10 2.42 -9.07
N ASN A 268 17.63 1.24 -8.75
CA ASN A 268 17.41 0.56 -7.46
C ASN A 268 17.99 1.33 -6.28
N ALA A 269 19.21 1.87 -6.42
CA ALA A 269 19.81 2.74 -5.40
C ALA A 269 18.94 3.96 -5.11
N GLN A 270 18.42 4.61 -6.16
CA GLN A 270 17.51 5.75 -6.03
C GLN A 270 16.22 5.37 -5.28
N ARG A 271 15.63 4.20 -5.57
CA ARG A 271 14.44 3.72 -4.83
C ARG A 271 14.72 3.53 -3.34
N ARG A 272 15.89 3.03 -2.96
CA ARG A 272 16.28 2.94 -1.53
C ARG A 272 16.43 4.33 -0.89
N ALA A 273 16.98 5.29 -1.62
CA ALA A 273 17.12 6.67 -1.14
C ALA A 273 15.78 7.37 -0.96
N GLU A 274 14.80 7.14 -1.85
CA GLU A 274 13.42 7.65 -1.71
C GLU A 274 12.78 7.18 -0.40
N GLN A 275 13.11 5.95 0.01
CA GLN A 275 12.71 5.38 1.30
C GLN A 275 13.58 5.84 2.49
N ARG A 276 14.48 6.81 2.28
CA ARG A 276 15.46 7.31 3.26
C ARG A 276 16.42 6.25 3.81
N ARG A 277 16.61 5.15 3.06
CA ARG A 277 17.57 4.08 3.39
C ARG A 277 18.91 4.38 2.72
N PHE A 278 19.61 5.39 3.23
CA PHE A 278 20.80 5.92 2.58
C PHE A 278 22.01 4.97 2.61
N ASP A 279 22.18 4.16 3.66
CA ASP A 279 23.21 3.12 3.70
C ASP A 279 23.00 2.05 2.61
N ASP A 280 21.75 1.63 2.39
CA ASP A 280 21.35 0.70 1.34
C ASP A 280 21.56 1.30 -0.07
N ALA A 281 21.16 2.55 -0.26
CA ALA A 281 21.33 3.29 -1.51
C ALA A 281 22.82 3.44 -1.85
N THR A 282 23.60 3.83 -0.85
CA THR A 282 25.05 4.02 -1.00
C THR A 282 25.74 2.71 -1.33
N SER A 283 25.42 1.61 -0.65
CA SER A 283 26.01 0.29 -0.95
C SER A 283 25.79 -0.14 -2.41
N ARG A 284 24.60 0.15 -2.97
CA ARG A 284 24.29 -0.10 -4.38
C ARG A 284 25.05 0.82 -5.33
N ALA A 285 25.19 2.09 -4.98
CA ALA A 285 26.03 3.05 -5.70
C ALA A 285 27.51 2.62 -5.75
N TYR A 286 28.04 2.03 -4.68
CA TYR A 286 29.39 1.44 -4.70
C TYR A 286 29.49 0.24 -5.62
N ARG A 287 28.53 -0.68 -5.53
CA ARG A 287 28.51 -1.84 -6.42
C ARG A 287 28.41 -1.40 -7.88
N LEU A 288 27.65 -0.34 -8.16
CA LEU A 288 27.58 0.27 -9.48
C LEU A 288 28.97 0.75 -9.94
N LEU A 289 29.65 1.57 -9.14
CA LEU A 289 30.99 2.08 -9.46
C LEU A 289 32.00 0.97 -9.73
N GLU A 290 32.03 -0.06 -8.90
CA GLU A 290 32.90 -1.22 -9.08
C GLU A 290 32.56 -1.97 -10.38
N TRP A 291 31.28 -2.32 -10.56
CA TRP A 291 30.86 -3.13 -11.69
C TRP A 291 30.99 -2.39 -13.03
N SER A 292 30.87 -1.06 -13.02
CA SER A 292 31.15 -0.22 -14.18
C SER A 292 32.60 -0.37 -14.67
N ALA A 293 33.60 -0.29 -13.79
CA ALA A 293 34.99 -0.50 -14.17
C ALA A 293 35.23 -1.91 -14.71
N GLN A 294 34.67 -2.93 -14.02
CA GLN A 294 34.76 -4.32 -14.46
C GLN A 294 34.16 -4.52 -15.87
N TRP A 295 33.01 -3.91 -16.14
CA TRP A 295 32.38 -3.96 -17.46
C TRP A 295 33.22 -3.27 -18.53
N LEU A 296 33.79 -2.09 -18.25
CA LEU A 296 34.64 -1.37 -19.19
C LEU A 296 35.90 -2.18 -19.54
N LEU A 297 36.58 -2.73 -18.54
CA LEU A 297 37.74 -3.60 -18.70
C LEU A 297 37.42 -4.84 -19.53
N GLN A 298 36.34 -5.54 -19.19
CA GLN A 298 35.93 -6.74 -19.91
C GLN A 298 35.53 -6.44 -21.36
N SER A 299 34.76 -5.37 -21.58
CA SER A 299 34.17 -5.07 -22.90
C SER A 299 35.14 -4.39 -23.87
N GLN A 300 36.14 -3.66 -23.38
CA GLN A 300 37.08 -2.91 -24.24
C GLN A 300 38.48 -3.52 -24.29
N ALA A 301 38.92 -4.17 -23.21
CA ALA A 301 40.27 -4.72 -23.10
C ALA A 301 40.30 -6.25 -22.92
N GLY A 302 39.14 -6.90 -22.76
CA GLY A 302 39.06 -8.35 -22.50
C GLY A 302 39.67 -8.76 -21.16
N ILE A 303 39.74 -7.83 -20.20
CA ILE A 303 40.35 -8.06 -18.88
C ILE A 303 39.27 -8.43 -17.87
N ASP A 304 39.42 -9.60 -17.25
CA ASP A 304 38.62 -10.02 -16.10
C ASP A 304 39.26 -9.48 -14.80
N ALA A 305 38.61 -8.51 -14.18
CA ALA A 305 39.08 -7.87 -12.95
C ALA A 305 39.21 -8.83 -11.74
N SER A 306 38.59 -10.01 -11.82
CA SER A 306 38.69 -11.05 -10.79
C SER A 306 39.85 -12.03 -11.01
N ASN A 307 40.48 -12.01 -12.19
CA ASN A 307 41.56 -12.91 -12.57
C ASN A 307 42.47 -12.29 -13.66
N ILE A 308 43.22 -11.28 -13.25
CA ILE A 308 44.08 -10.49 -14.13
C ILE A 308 45.38 -11.25 -14.40
N GLN A 309 45.76 -11.34 -15.68
CA GLN A 309 47.03 -11.94 -16.10
C GLN A 309 48.18 -10.94 -15.99
N ASP A 310 49.40 -11.42 -15.75
CA ASP A 310 50.57 -10.58 -15.51
C ASP A 310 50.86 -9.66 -16.69
N GLU A 311 50.64 -10.13 -17.92
CA GLU A 311 50.84 -9.37 -19.15
C GLU A 311 49.80 -8.26 -19.34
N GLN A 312 48.67 -8.33 -18.62
CA GLN A 312 47.62 -7.32 -18.66
C GLN A 312 47.91 -6.15 -17.71
N ILE A 313 48.85 -6.30 -16.78
CA ILE A 313 49.21 -5.27 -15.79
C ILE A 313 50.17 -4.26 -16.43
N PRO A 314 49.82 -2.96 -16.48
CA PRO A 314 50.72 -1.93 -17.00
C PRO A 314 52.03 -1.83 -16.21
N GLU A 315 53.08 -1.40 -16.88
CA GLU A 315 54.36 -1.09 -16.24
C GLU A 315 54.17 0.00 -15.16
N GLY A 316 54.72 -0.24 -13.96
CA GLY A 316 54.59 0.66 -12.81
C GLY A 316 53.35 0.45 -11.94
N MET A 317 52.38 -0.39 -12.36
CA MET A 317 51.25 -0.80 -11.52
C MET A 317 51.57 -2.12 -10.82
N VAL A 318 51.21 -2.25 -9.54
CA VAL A 318 51.39 -3.48 -8.76
C VAL A 318 50.03 -3.98 -8.30
N ILE A 319 49.64 -5.16 -8.76
CA ILE A 319 48.45 -5.87 -8.30
C ILE A 319 48.92 -7.13 -7.58
N TYR A 320 48.69 -7.18 -6.28
CA TYR A 320 49.09 -8.31 -5.45
C TYR A 320 48.15 -9.49 -5.65
N ALA A 321 48.74 -10.70 -5.70
CA ALA A 321 47.97 -11.92 -5.69
C ALA A 321 47.36 -12.16 -4.31
N ASN A 322 46.13 -12.67 -4.27
CA ASN A 322 45.50 -13.12 -3.03
C ASN A 322 46.13 -14.43 -2.52
N SER A 323 45.61 -14.97 -1.41
CA SER A 323 46.12 -16.21 -0.80
C SER A 323 46.05 -17.46 -1.70
N LYS A 324 45.30 -17.40 -2.81
CA LYS A 324 45.20 -18.47 -3.82
C LYS A 324 46.07 -18.21 -5.05
N GLY A 325 46.90 -17.16 -5.05
CA GLY A 325 47.73 -16.79 -6.19
C GLY A 325 46.99 -16.02 -7.29
N ILE A 326 45.72 -15.64 -7.08
CA ILE A 326 44.90 -14.95 -8.08
C ILE A 326 45.05 -13.43 -7.91
N LYS A 327 45.37 -12.71 -8.98
CA LYS A 327 45.42 -11.25 -9.00
C LYS A 327 44.05 -10.69 -9.35
N GLN A 328 43.50 -9.87 -8.46
CA GLN A 328 42.19 -9.23 -8.61
C GLN A 328 42.29 -7.77 -8.19
N THR A 329 41.50 -6.89 -8.80
CA THR A 329 41.50 -5.45 -8.47
C THR A 329 40.35 -5.08 -7.54
N ALA A 330 40.65 -4.19 -6.59
CA ALA A 330 39.61 -3.46 -5.87
C ALA A 330 39.04 -2.32 -6.75
N LEU A 331 38.06 -1.57 -6.23
CA LEU A 331 37.37 -0.52 -7.00
C LEU A 331 38.32 0.52 -7.61
N LEU A 332 39.23 1.12 -6.82
CA LEU A 332 40.14 2.14 -7.31
C LEU A 332 41.13 1.58 -8.34
N ASP A 333 41.73 0.42 -8.05
CA ASP A 333 42.68 -0.23 -8.97
C ASP A 333 42.01 -0.62 -10.30
N SER A 334 40.73 -1.04 -10.25
CA SER A 334 39.94 -1.35 -11.45
C SER A 334 39.75 -0.13 -12.33
N TRP A 335 39.45 1.03 -11.73
CA TRP A 335 39.31 2.29 -12.48
C TRP A 335 40.64 2.83 -12.98
N GLN A 336 41.70 2.73 -12.18
CA GLN A 336 43.04 3.10 -12.64
C GLN A 336 43.47 2.22 -13.82
N LEU A 337 43.25 0.90 -13.75
CA LEU A 337 43.54 0.00 -14.86
C LEU A 337 42.68 0.33 -16.09
N ALA A 338 41.38 0.63 -15.91
CA ALA A 338 40.48 1.02 -16.99
C ALA A 338 40.94 2.32 -17.66
N SER A 339 41.43 3.30 -16.89
CA SER A 339 41.97 4.56 -17.42
C SER A 339 43.16 4.37 -18.36
N ILE A 340 43.91 3.27 -18.21
CA ILE A 340 45.09 2.95 -19.03
C ILE A 340 44.73 2.04 -20.21
N LYS A 341 43.75 1.14 -20.04
CA LYS A 341 43.44 0.07 -21.00
C LYS A 341 42.20 0.33 -21.86
N CYS A 342 41.35 1.28 -21.49
CA CYS A 342 40.10 1.59 -22.18
C CYS A 342 40.19 2.90 -22.99
N SER A 343 39.06 3.34 -23.55
CA SER A 343 38.97 4.56 -24.38
C SER A 343 39.36 5.85 -23.63
N GLU A 344 39.75 6.89 -24.38
CA GLU A 344 40.08 8.23 -23.89
C GLU A 344 39.03 8.82 -22.92
N ASP A 345 37.72 8.71 -23.23
CA ASP A 345 36.66 9.18 -22.32
C ASP A 345 36.72 8.53 -20.90
N VAL A 346 37.20 7.29 -20.79
CA VAL A 346 37.36 6.58 -19.50
C VAL A 346 38.57 7.12 -18.76
N GLN A 347 39.64 7.44 -19.51
CA GLN A 347 40.85 8.06 -18.97
C GLN A 347 40.54 9.46 -18.42
N GLU A 348 39.86 10.30 -19.20
CA GLU A 348 39.44 11.65 -18.80
C GLU A 348 38.55 11.59 -17.55
N TYR A 349 37.53 10.72 -17.56
CA TYR A 349 36.66 10.53 -16.40
C TYR A 349 37.46 10.18 -15.14
N TRP A 350 38.42 9.25 -15.23
CA TRP A 350 39.24 8.89 -14.06
C TRP A 350 40.11 10.05 -13.58
N GLN A 351 40.79 10.76 -14.48
CA GLN A 351 41.64 11.90 -14.14
C GLN A 351 40.87 13.02 -13.41
N GLU A 352 39.63 13.28 -13.83
CA GLU A 352 38.77 14.29 -13.21
C GLU A 352 38.18 13.83 -11.86
N ASN A 353 37.96 12.52 -11.67
CA ASN A 353 37.12 12.01 -10.60
C ASN A 353 37.83 11.15 -9.55
N GLU A 354 39.11 10.79 -9.74
CA GLU A 354 39.85 9.92 -8.82
C GLU A 354 39.78 10.40 -7.36
N MET A 355 40.11 11.67 -7.11
CA MET A 355 40.11 12.23 -5.75
C MET A 355 38.71 12.26 -5.14
N ARG A 356 37.69 12.65 -5.92
CA ARG A 356 36.30 12.65 -5.46
C ARG A 356 35.81 11.23 -5.15
N MET A 357 36.22 10.24 -5.94
CA MET A 357 35.87 8.83 -5.72
C MET A 357 36.51 8.30 -4.44
N LYS A 358 37.78 8.64 -4.17
CA LYS A 358 38.48 8.34 -2.91
C LYS A 358 37.76 8.96 -1.70
N ASP A 359 37.37 10.23 -1.80
CA ASP A 359 36.63 10.91 -0.73
C ASP A 359 35.29 10.24 -0.47
N LEU A 360 34.55 9.90 -1.52
CA LEU A 360 33.28 9.19 -1.36
C LEU A 360 33.52 7.85 -0.68
N LEU A 361 34.48 7.02 -1.14
CA LEU A 361 34.81 5.71 -0.52
C LEU A 361 34.97 5.78 1.01
N SER A 362 35.53 6.88 1.52
CA SER A 362 35.63 7.10 2.97
C SER A 362 34.27 7.14 3.67
N ILE A 363 33.25 7.75 3.05
CA ILE A 363 31.87 7.82 3.58
C ILE A 363 31.30 6.41 3.76
N ARG A 364 31.40 5.55 2.74
CA ARG A 364 30.94 4.16 2.88
C ARG A 364 31.77 3.37 3.85
N ASN A 365 33.09 3.53 3.87
CA ASN A 365 33.93 2.74 4.77
C ASN A 365 33.62 3.04 6.25
N ASN A 366 33.22 4.27 6.57
CA ASN A 366 32.80 4.66 7.91
C ASN A 366 31.34 4.29 8.24
N SER A 367 30.57 3.82 7.26
CA SER A 367 29.17 3.42 7.47
C SER A 367 29.04 2.10 8.22
N ILE A 368 27.96 1.98 9.00
CA ILE A 368 27.57 0.80 9.76
C ILE A 368 27.35 -0.46 8.90
N LEU A 369 26.93 -0.31 7.64
CA LEU A 369 26.75 -1.45 6.71
C LEU A 369 28.04 -1.84 5.98
N ALA A 370 29.18 -1.25 6.37
CA ALA A 370 30.49 -1.52 5.80
C ALA A 370 31.49 -1.91 6.90
N HIS A 371 32.39 -1.01 7.27
CA HIS A 371 33.48 -1.27 8.22
C HIS A 371 33.50 -0.28 9.40
N GLY A 372 32.57 0.68 9.43
CA GLY A 372 32.49 1.68 10.49
C GLY A 372 31.23 1.55 11.33
N PHE A 373 30.80 2.66 11.92
CA PHE A 373 29.74 2.69 12.93
C PHE A 373 28.70 3.79 12.71
N ASP A 374 28.89 4.66 11.72
CA ASP A 374 28.03 5.81 11.49
C ASP A 374 26.92 5.47 10.48
N PRO A 375 25.69 6.01 10.63
CA PRO A 375 24.69 5.95 9.56
C PRO A 375 25.04 6.95 8.45
N ILE A 376 24.61 6.68 7.22
CA ILE A 376 24.76 7.64 6.12
C ILE A 376 23.64 8.68 6.17
N THR A 377 24.03 9.95 6.15
CA THR A 377 23.10 11.09 6.11
C THR A 377 22.61 11.38 4.70
N GLU A 378 21.47 12.07 4.60
CA GLU A 378 20.93 12.55 3.32
C GLU A 378 21.92 13.43 2.56
N ALA A 379 22.63 14.33 3.26
CA ALA A 379 23.64 15.18 2.63
C ALA A 379 24.83 14.39 2.05
N GLN A 380 25.26 13.32 2.73
CA GLN A 380 26.28 12.41 2.20
C GLN A 380 25.77 11.63 0.99
N TRP A 381 24.52 11.16 1.02
CA TRP A 381 23.88 10.56 -0.14
C TRP A 381 23.78 11.54 -1.32
N SER A 382 23.38 12.79 -1.10
CA SER A 382 23.32 13.81 -2.16
C SER A 382 24.68 14.03 -2.84
N ARG A 383 25.78 13.96 -2.10
CA ARG A 383 27.14 14.01 -2.70
C ARG A 383 27.42 12.82 -3.61
N MET A 384 27.02 11.62 -3.21
CA MET A 384 27.14 10.40 -4.02
C MET A 384 26.23 10.47 -5.25
N LEU A 385 24.99 10.91 -5.08
CA LEU A 385 24.01 11.11 -6.13
C LEU A 385 24.56 12.02 -7.23
N ASN A 386 25.03 13.21 -6.86
CA ASN A 386 25.60 14.17 -7.82
C ASN A 386 26.84 13.60 -8.52
N PHE A 387 27.72 12.90 -7.79
CA PHE A 387 28.88 12.27 -8.40
C PHE A 387 28.51 11.24 -9.48
N ILE A 388 27.49 10.42 -9.22
CA ILE A 388 27.04 9.40 -10.17
C ILE A 388 26.29 10.03 -11.35
N GLU A 389 25.35 10.94 -11.11
CA GLU A 389 24.53 11.55 -12.17
C GLU A 389 25.33 12.51 -13.06
N ASP A 390 26.27 13.27 -12.50
CA ASP A 390 27.03 14.26 -13.26
C ASP A 390 28.19 13.63 -14.03
N GLY A 391 28.70 12.48 -13.59
CA GLY A 391 29.90 11.85 -14.16
C GLY A 391 29.66 10.44 -14.69
N LEU A 392 29.36 9.50 -13.80
CA LEU A 392 29.30 8.08 -14.14
C LEU A 392 28.19 7.76 -15.14
N ILE A 393 26.96 8.25 -14.93
CA ILE A 393 25.82 7.96 -15.80
C ILE A 393 26.03 8.50 -17.23
N PRO A 394 26.53 9.72 -17.44
CA PRO A 394 26.96 10.19 -18.76
C PRO A 394 27.97 9.26 -19.43
N LEU A 395 29.04 8.88 -18.72
CA LEU A 395 30.07 7.96 -19.25
C LEU A 395 29.44 6.62 -19.66
N LEU A 396 28.69 5.98 -18.78
CA LEU A 396 28.06 4.69 -19.08
C LEU A 396 27.06 4.80 -20.25
N THR A 397 26.33 5.91 -20.33
CA THR A 397 25.39 6.17 -21.44
C THR A 397 26.15 6.25 -22.77
N GLN A 398 27.24 7.01 -22.83
CA GLN A 398 28.09 7.15 -24.00
C GLN A 398 28.70 5.80 -24.42
N GLN A 399 29.21 5.03 -23.47
CA GLN A 399 29.82 3.72 -23.72
C GLN A 399 28.78 2.70 -24.20
N ALA A 400 27.56 2.71 -23.64
CA ALA A 400 26.47 1.87 -24.12
C ALA A 400 26.01 2.27 -25.54
N GLN A 401 25.95 3.57 -25.85
CA GLN A 401 25.62 4.07 -27.20
C GLN A 401 26.66 3.62 -28.24
N LYS A 402 27.96 3.64 -27.90
CA LYS A 402 29.03 3.09 -28.76
C LYS A 402 28.80 1.61 -29.11
N GLN A 403 28.19 0.86 -28.18
CA GLN A 403 27.79 -0.54 -28.38
C GLN A 403 26.38 -0.71 -28.98
N LYS A 404 25.74 0.39 -29.44
CA LYS A 404 24.36 0.43 -29.98
C LYS A 404 23.32 -0.12 -29.00
N ILE A 405 23.54 0.10 -27.72
CA ILE A 405 22.64 -0.27 -26.63
C ILE A 405 21.84 0.96 -26.24
N LYS A 406 20.52 0.91 -26.43
CA LYS A 406 19.61 1.94 -25.93
C LYS A 406 19.24 1.61 -24.49
N LEU A 407 19.79 2.37 -23.56
CA LEU A 407 19.47 2.24 -22.15
C LEU A 407 18.12 2.88 -21.86
N ASN A 408 17.25 2.16 -21.17
CA ASN A 408 16.00 2.70 -20.67
C ASN A 408 16.24 3.32 -19.28
N LYS A 409 15.81 4.58 -19.09
CA LYS A 409 15.86 5.29 -17.81
C LYS A 409 14.53 5.24 -17.06
N VAL A 410 13.60 4.38 -17.47
CA VAL A 410 12.30 4.23 -16.84
C VAL A 410 12.48 3.58 -15.46
N GLN A 411 12.18 4.36 -14.43
CA GLN A 411 12.04 3.91 -13.05
C GLN A 411 10.82 2.99 -12.92
N LEU A 412 10.83 2.09 -11.92
CA LEU A 412 9.65 1.26 -11.60
C LEU A 412 8.42 2.14 -11.33
N PRO A 413 7.20 1.65 -11.59
CA PRO A 413 6.02 2.50 -11.51
C PRO A 413 5.66 2.83 -10.06
N THR A 414 5.45 4.11 -9.78
CA THR A 414 4.79 4.57 -8.55
C THR A 414 3.26 4.52 -8.67
N GLU A 415 2.75 4.39 -9.89
CA GLU A 415 1.34 4.20 -10.21
C GLU A 415 1.14 3.51 -11.57
N LEU A 416 -0.04 2.95 -11.81
CA LEU A 416 -0.45 2.42 -13.12
C LEU A 416 -1.87 2.88 -13.45
N ILE A 417 -2.01 3.69 -14.50
CA ILE A 417 -3.30 4.22 -14.95
C ILE A 417 -4.24 3.06 -15.33
N GLY A 418 -5.46 3.08 -14.80
CA GLY A 418 -6.46 2.04 -15.11
C GLY A 418 -6.21 0.70 -14.41
N LEU A 419 -5.24 0.63 -13.48
CA LEU A 419 -5.14 -0.46 -12.50
C LEU A 419 -6.39 -0.50 -11.60
N LEU A 420 -6.99 0.67 -11.36
CA LEU A 420 -8.31 0.84 -10.77
C LEU A 420 -9.26 1.36 -11.88
N LYS A 421 -10.20 0.54 -12.33
CA LYS A 421 -11.35 0.97 -13.14
C LYS A 421 -12.62 1.01 -12.30
#